data_AF-A0AAW2ZDL6-F1
#
_entry.id   AF-A0AAW2ZDL6-F1
#
_cell.length_a   1.000
_cell.length_b   1.000
_cell.length_c   1.000
_cell.angle_alpha   90.00
_cell.angle_beta   90.00
_cell.angle_gamma   90.00
#
_symmetry.space_group_name_H-M   'P 1'
#
loop_
_entity.id
_entity.type
_entity.pdbx_description
1 polymer ?
#
loop_
_entity_poly.entity_id
_entity_poly.type
_entity_poly.pdbx_seq_one_letter_code
_entity_poly.pdbx_strand_id
1 'polypeptide(L)'
;MKKISSNYFKSPSCEMDQKLNLSTLDNSLRIHVMNYKSWNHKSLIHVPIDYDFPFDQEEICTFYQNELINHQFVPSLQSLVIQPKRELPPIGYDSFDLKKCPSTSTTPPISNNDRNENFTINNQHLTLYFENYKWTHYQFTSSPKIKISQEYIYYKTMSEQYEQNSGAYIFNPMESSPISNQYPSNISFTKVTRGELCSVVTQIINNGSIHQSFILCNDSPHVKFKIKMNQIEFKSIELLMRITSPEIQNESKMTCDLNGLESHTIFRNSTRMNLASNFLPMVQFCHIRDSNKKRSLSILTSQPMSVANLIDGSMELIIYRNCGFDDGRGLGEIYQDNVPYEFDLEIQLDVMKEPSKKDLIEFNSELSTMSYSSSGDENENGRVSFLDANQEWIGNVHLESLDTIRSRSSLDRRGRESRCTVLRLRRVDEGDDHDRNVNDHDEGNVNLKNLIKDLVPVHETELSTRRRIGDFYGNSTVVTLKSNYIHTFIMTRSKLFDAYKQVLEKMESSSSSVIATTVAPTTTTTVAPTTTVVPTTTTVAPQKEEQIVVTAPPSLLFIQLFSVLVLVGTVIVMACICCVNCIFLVDSREAVGRFLLSKSSSNSSRHSSQYTLGDDDEEQENFI
;
A
#
# COMPACT_ATOMS: atom_id res chain seq x y z
N MET A 1 16.26 7.34 -21.24
CA MET A 1 14.81 7.60 -21.32
C MET A 1 14.18 7.07 -20.03
N LYS A 2 13.96 7.93 -19.04
CA LYS A 2 13.19 7.56 -17.85
C LYS A 2 11.71 7.59 -18.25
N LYS A 3 11.04 6.47 -18.02
CA LYS A 3 9.68 6.15 -18.48
C LYS A 3 8.67 6.72 -17.49
N ILE A 4 7.60 7.34 -17.98
CA ILE A 4 6.52 7.85 -17.13
C ILE A 4 5.47 6.74 -17.01
N SER A 5 5.71 5.80 -16.11
CA SER A 5 4.65 4.98 -15.50
C SER A 5 4.39 5.57 -14.13
N SER A 6 3.19 6.08 -13.91
CA SER A 6 2.80 6.83 -12.72
C SER A 6 2.50 5.95 -11.51
N ASN A 7 3.40 5.01 -11.18
CA ASN A 7 3.31 4.19 -9.96
C ASN A 7 3.58 4.99 -8.67
N TYR A 8 3.72 6.31 -8.75
CA TYR A 8 4.23 7.19 -7.68
C TYR A 8 3.24 8.28 -7.23
N PHE A 9 1.94 8.09 -7.44
CA PHE A 9 0.93 9.10 -7.04
C PHE A 9 0.75 9.29 -5.52
N LYS A 10 1.42 8.49 -4.67
CA LYS A 10 1.33 8.58 -3.19
C LYS A 10 2.46 9.38 -2.52
N SER A 11 3.37 10.00 -3.28
CA SER A 11 4.47 10.80 -2.71
C SER A 11 4.30 12.29 -3.02
N PRO A 12 4.27 13.19 -2.01
CA PRO A 12 4.31 14.64 -2.22
C PRO A 12 5.71 15.17 -2.62
N SER A 13 6.71 14.30 -2.80
CA SER A 13 8.11 14.69 -3.05
C SER A 13 8.72 14.06 -4.31
N CYS A 14 7.91 13.73 -5.31
CA CYS A 14 8.46 13.17 -6.54
C CYS A 14 9.13 14.27 -7.40
N GLU A 15 10.41 14.53 -7.16
CA GLU A 15 11.33 15.27 -8.06
C GLU A 15 11.60 14.53 -9.41
N MET A 16 10.65 13.73 -9.90
CA MET A 16 10.68 13.14 -11.24
C MET A 16 9.51 13.59 -12.12
N ASP A 17 9.07 14.84 -11.90
CA ASP A 17 8.40 15.63 -12.90
C ASP A 17 9.39 15.98 -14.02
N GLN A 18 9.56 15.08 -15.00
CA GLN A 18 9.58 15.62 -16.35
C GLN A 18 8.17 16.17 -16.58
N LYS A 19 7.98 17.44 -16.17
CA LYS A 19 6.79 18.22 -16.42
C LYS A 19 6.38 17.95 -17.86
N LEU A 20 5.27 17.23 -18.07
CA LEU A 20 4.61 17.33 -19.37
C LEU A 20 4.42 18.83 -19.55
N ASN A 21 5.03 19.42 -20.57
CA ASN A 21 4.82 20.82 -20.87
C ASN A 21 3.42 20.92 -21.46
N LEU A 22 2.42 20.95 -20.58
CA LEU A 22 1.04 20.79 -20.97
C LEU A 22 0.54 21.99 -21.81
N SER A 23 1.33 23.07 -21.90
CA SER A 23 1.11 24.20 -22.80
C SER A 23 1.20 23.84 -24.29
N THR A 24 1.67 22.63 -24.65
CA THR A 24 1.78 22.16 -26.05
C THR A 24 0.73 21.12 -26.44
N LEU A 25 -0.21 20.76 -25.56
CA LEU A 25 -1.32 19.87 -25.92
C LEU A 25 -2.39 20.68 -26.67
N ASP A 26 -2.75 20.23 -27.87
CA ASP A 26 -3.85 20.78 -28.69
C ASP A 26 -5.21 20.62 -27.97
N ASN A 27 -5.49 21.45 -26.95
CA ASN A 27 -6.74 21.56 -26.19
C ASN A 27 -7.37 20.23 -25.71
N SER A 28 -6.61 19.14 -25.70
CA SER A 28 -7.12 17.79 -25.46
C SER A 28 -6.00 16.85 -25.00
N LEU A 29 -6.31 16.06 -23.97
CA LEU A 29 -5.41 15.09 -23.37
C LEU A 29 -6.14 13.74 -23.30
N ARG A 30 -5.58 12.71 -23.92
CA ARG A 30 -6.13 11.36 -23.80
C ARG A 30 -5.49 10.65 -22.62
N ILE A 31 -6.32 10.06 -21.76
CA ILE A 31 -5.92 9.24 -20.63
C ILE A 31 -6.26 7.78 -20.93
N HIS A 32 -5.34 6.87 -20.62
CA HIS A 32 -5.56 5.43 -20.70
C HIS A 32 -5.64 4.87 -19.28
N VAL A 33 -6.70 4.13 -18.95
CA VAL A 33 -6.95 3.60 -17.61
C VAL A 33 -6.89 2.09 -17.65
N MET A 34 -5.87 1.51 -17.02
CA MET A 34 -5.66 0.06 -16.99
C MET A 34 -6.39 -0.59 -15.82
N ASN A 35 -7.13 -1.66 -16.13
CA ASN A 35 -7.68 -2.61 -15.19
C ASN A 35 -6.78 -3.84 -15.14
N TYR A 36 -6.05 -4.04 -14.05
CA TYR A 36 -5.22 -5.24 -13.83
C TYR A 36 -6.02 -6.45 -13.34
N LYS A 37 -7.30 -6.25 -12.99
CA LYS A 37 -8.15 -7.29 -12.44
C LYS A 37 -8.53 -8.26 -13.54
N SER A 38 -8.79 -9.48 -13.11
CA SER A 38 -9.20 -10.58 -13.97
C SER A 38 -10.67 -10.51 -14.40
N TRP A 39 -11.44 -9.56 -13.90
CA TRP A 39 -12.84 -9.35 -14.27
C TRP A 39 -13.06 -7.94 -14.77
N ASN A 40 -14.22 -7.72 -15.38
CA ASN A 40 -14.67 -6.40 -15.75
C ASN A 40 -14.77 -5.50 -14.52
N HIS A 41 -14.34 -4.25 -14.64
CA HIS A 41 -14.40 -3.28 -13.55
C HIS A 41 -15.37 -2.14 -13.86
N LYS A 42 -16.34 -1.90 -12.97
CA LYS A 42 -17.46 -0.96 -13.15
C LYS A 42 -17.40 0.30 -12.26
N SER A 43 -16.43 0.39 -11.35
CA SER A 43 -16.36 1.47 -10.37
C SER A 43 -15.95 2.80 -11.01
N LEU A 44 -16.16 3.89 -10.27
CA LEU A 44 -15.70 5.22 -10.63
C LEU A 44 -14.17 5.23 -10.73
N ILE A 45 -13.68 5.97 -11.73
CA ILE A 45 -12.26 6.12 -11.99
C ILE A 45 -11.79 7.41 -11.35
N HIS A 46 -10.83 7.32 -10.44
CA HIS A 46 -10.20 8.48 -9.82
C HIS A 46 -8.91 8.83 -10.56
N VAL A 47 -8.93 9.94 -11.29
CA VAL A 47 -7.77 10.48 -11.99
C VAL A 47 -7.17 11.60 -11.13
N PRO A 48 -5.95 11.46 -10.58
CA PRO A 48 -5.28 12.55 -9.91
C PRO A 48 -4.95 13.65 -10.93
N ILE A 49 -5.21 14.89 -10.55
CA ILE A 49 -4.93 16.09 -11.32
C ILE A 49 -4.06 17.00 -10.48
N ASP A 50 -2.82 17.22 -10.92
CA ASP A 50 -1.91 18.16 -10.28
C ASP A 50 -2.27 19.63 -10.63
N TYR A 51 -1.83 20.59 -9.83
CA TYR A 51 -1.99 22.02 -10.05
C TYR A 51 -1.27 22.53 -11.31
N ASP A 52 -0.27 21.80 -11.81
CA ASP A 52 0.46 22.13 -13.04
C ASP A 52 -0.32 21.74 -14.33
N PHE A 53 -1.62 21.39 -14.24
CA PHE A 53 -2.48 21.11 -15.39
C PHE A 53 -2.64 22.34 -16.30
N PRO A 54 -2.71 22.19 -17.65
CA PRO A 54 -2.72 23.33 -18.58
C PRO A 54 -4.07 24.04 -18.68
N PHE A 55 -5.11 23.48 -18.05
CA PHE A 55 -6.48 23.95 -18.13
C PHE A 55 -6.91 24.46 -16.76
N ASP A 56 -7.78 25.46 -16.73
CA ASP A 56 -8.56 25.75 -15.53
C ASP A 56 -9.32 24.48 -15.14
N GLN A 57 -8.98 23.90 -13.99
CA GLN A 57 -9.42 22.57 -13.56
C GLN A 57 -10.96 22.45 -13.49
N GLU A 58 -11.65 23.57 -13.32
CA GLU A 58 -13.11 23.67 -13.27
C GLU A 58 -13.78 23.66 -14.66
N GLU A 59 -13.01 23.76 -15.75
CA GLU A 59 -13.49 23.76 -17.14
C GLU A 59 -13.09 22.48 -17.91
N ILE A 60 -12.65 21.43 -17.22
CA ILE A 60 -12.27 20.16 -17.86
C ILE A 60 -13.47 19.23 -17.92
N CYS A 61 -13.79 18.78 -19.14
CA CYS A 61 -14.81 17.79 -19.40
C CYS A 61 -14.18 16.48 -19.88
N THR A 62 -14.76 15.37 -19.43
CA THR A 62 -14.35 14.03 -19.88
C THR A 62 -15.25 13.54 -21.01
N PHE A 63 -14.63 13.02 -22.07
CA PHE A 63 -15.30 12.46 -23.22
C PHE A 63 -14.91 11.00 -23.41
N TYR A 64 -15.84 10.20 -23.87
CA TYR A 64 -15.62 8.83 -24.32
C TYR A 64 -16.15 8.70 -25.74
N GLN A 65 -15.28 8.38 -26.71
CA GLN A 65 -15.64 8.31 -28.13
C GLN A 65 -16.35 9.60 -28.64
N ASN A 66 -15.81 10.77 -28.27
CA ASN A 66 -16.35 12.11 -28.54
C ASN A 66 -17.72 12.43 -27.91
N GLU A 67 -18.24 11.58 -27.01
CA GLU A 67 -19.45 11.88 -26.24
C GLU A 67 -19.09 12.33 -24.82
N LEU A 68 -19.72 13.40 -24.34
CA LEU A 68 -19.54 13.88 -22.96
C LEU A 68 -20.04 12.82 -21.98
N ILE A 69 -19.22 12.48 -20.98
CA ILE A 69 -19.59 11.53 -19.91
C ILE A 69 -19.62 12.22 -18.55
N ASN A 70 -20.37 11.62 -17.62
CA ASN A 70 -20.46 12.09 -16.25
C ASN A 70 -19.07 12.08 -15.60
N HIS A 71 -18.70 13.23 -15.07
CA HIS A 71 -17.44 13.45 -14.38
C HIS A 71 -17.64 14.47 -13.28
N GLN A 72 -16.73 14.48 -12.31
CA GLN A 72 -16.77 15.41 -11.20
C GLN A 72 -15.35 15.73 -10.78
N PHE A 73 -14.97 17.01 -10.82
CA PHE A 73 -13.75 17.45 -10.17
C PHE A 73 -13.96 17.55 -8.66
N VAL A 74 -13.04 17.00 -7.88
CA VAL A 74 -13.02 17.03 -6.42
C VAL A 74 -11.77 17.80 -5.97
N PRO A 75 -11.89 19.13 -5.77
CA PRO A 75 -10.71 19.97 -5.49
C PRO A 75 -9.93 19.55 -4.24
N SER A 76 -10.63 19.07 -3.21
CA SER A 76 -9.98 18.68 -1.95
C SER A 76 -9.17 17.39 -2.04
N LEU A 77 -9.45 16.55 -3.03
CA LEU A 77 -8.68 15.34 -3.33
C LEU A 77 -7.72 15.56 -4.52
N GLN A 78 -7.75 16.74 -5.15
CA GLN A 78 -7.06 17.01 -6.41
C GLN A 78 -7.33 15.90 -7.44
N SER A 79 -8.60 15.49 -7.56
CA SER A 79 -8.95 14.32 -8.36
C SER A 79 -10.17 14.59 -9.22
N LEU A 80 -10.10 14.19 -10.49
CA LEU A 80 -11.23 14.07 -11.40
C LEU A 80 -11.79 12.67 -11.30
N VAL A 81 -13.03 12.58 -10.84
CA VAL A 81 -13.80 11.35 -10.76
C VAL A 81 -14.56 11.19 -12.07
N ILE A 82 -14.38 10.06 -12.74
CA ILE A 82 -15.03 9.75 -14.02
C ILE A 82 -15.97 8.57 -13.81
N GLN A 83 -17.21 8.70 -14.28
CA GLN A 83 -18.15 7.59 -14.37
C GLN A 83 -18.04 6.94 -15.76
N PRO A 84 -17.43 5.75 -15.88
CA PRO A 84 -17.25 5.14 -17.18
C PRO A 84 -18.60 4.68 -17.76
N LYS A 85 -18.79 4.87 -19.07
CA LYS A 85 -20.00 4.40 -19.78
C LYS A 85 -20.09 2.88 -19.89
N ARG A 86 -18.96 2.20 -19.80
CA ARG A 86 -18.83 0.74 -19.92
C ARG A 86 -17.76 0.25 -18.95
N GLU A 87 -17.87 -1.00 -18.56
CA GLU A 87 -16.89 -1.62 -17.66
C GLU A 87 -15.53 -1.73 -18.34
N LEU A 88 -14.45 -1.48 -17.60
CA LEU A 88 -13.08 -1.71 -18.10
C LEU A 88 -12.87 -3.21 -18.31
N PRO A 89 -12.22 -3.64 -19.41
CA PRO A 89 -12.01 -5.05 -19.69
C PRO A 89 -11.02 -5.69 -18.70
N PRO A 90 -11.04 -7.01 -18.49
CA PRO A 90 -10.09 -7.69 -17.62
C PRO A 90 -8.67 -7.62 -18.20
N ILE A 91 -7.70 -7.28 -17.34
CA ILE A 91 -6.27 -7.11 -17.70
C ILE A 91 -6.14 -6.27 -18.97
N GLY A 92 -6.87 -5.15 -19.04
CA GLY A 92 -6.95 -4.33 -20.23
C GLY A 92 -7.20 -2.88 -19.88
N TYR A 93 -7.12 -2.00 -20.86
CA TYR A 93 -7.35 -0.58 -20.65
C TYR A 93 -8.46 -0.04 -21.53
N ASP A 94 -9.02 1.07 -21.10
CA ASP A 94 -9.89 1.92 -21.92
C ASP A 94 -9.37 3.36 -21.90
N SER A 95 -9.78 4.15 -22.89
CA SER A 95 -9.28 5.52 -23.07
C SER A 95 -10.38 6.56 -22.98
N PHE A 96 -10.05 7.68 -22.36
CA PHE A 96 -10.94 8.82 -22.20
C PHE A 96 -10.22 10.08 -22.66
N ASP A 97 -10.95 11.01 -23.26
CA ASP A 97 -10.40 12.30 -23.69
C ASP A 97 -10.80 13.39 -22.71
N LEU A 98 -9.83 14.11 -22.16
CA LEU A 98 -10.02 15.31 -21.35
C LEU A 98 -9.89 16.52 -22.27
N LYS A 99 -10.94 17.32 -22.39
CA LYS A 99 -10.97 18.53 -23.23
C LYS A 99 -11.62 19.68 -22.47
N LYS A 100 -11.42 20.91 -22.92
CA LYS A 100 -12.18 22.05 -22.40
C LYS A 100 -13.68 21.81 -22.60
N CYS A 101 -14.45 22.07 -21.55
CA CYS A 101 -15.90 21.96 -21.59
C CYS A 101 -16.50 22.87 -22.67
N PRO A 102 -17.54 22.41 -23.40
CA PRO A 102 -18.32 23.29 -24.24
C PRO A 102 -18.90 24.43 -23.40
N SER A 103 -18.89 25.66 -23.90
CA SER A 103 -19.27 26.89 -23.20
C SER A 103 -20.72 26.95 -22.67
N THR A 104 -21.49 25.88 -22.80
CA THR A 104 -22.88 25.71 -22.32
C THR A 104 -23.05 24.67 -21.22
N SER A 105 -22.00 23.93 -20.82
CA SER A 105 -22.09 23.03 -19.67
C SER A 105 -21.80 23.81 -18.39
N THR A 106 -22.85 24.30 -17.73
CA THR A 106 -22.78 24.64 -16.31
C THR A 106 -22.42 23.37 -15.55
N THR A 107 -21.15 23.20 -15.21
CA THR A 107 -20.77 22.34 -14.08
C THR A 107 -21.56 22.85 -12.88
N PRO A 108 -22.28 21.99 -12.14
CA PRO A 108 -22.95 22.44 -10.93
C PRO A 108 -21.88 23.04 -10.00
N PRO A 109 -22.12 24.22 -9.40
CA PRO A 109 -21.13 24.86 -8.54
C PRO A 109 -20.81 23.95 -7.35
N ILE A 110 -19.61 23.37 -7.34
CA ILE A 110 -19.11 22.60 -6.21
C ILE A 110 -18.45 23.56 -5.23
N SER A 111 -19.25 24.17 -4.35
CA SER A 111 -18.91 24.36 -2.94
C SER A 111 -20.00 25.15 -2.25
N ASN A 112 -20.73 24.51 -1.35
CA ASN A 112 -21.21 25.21 -0.18
C ASN A 112 -20.16 24.96 0.90
N ASN A 113 -19.36 25.98 1.24
CA ASN A 113 -18.61 25.98 2.49
C ASN A 113 -19.66 25.95 3.61
N ASP A 114 -20.06 24.75 3.99
CA ASP A 114 -21.01 24.51 5.07
C ASP A 114 -20.29 24.87 6.37
N ARG A 115 -20.52 26.11 6.85
CA ARG A 115 -19.98 26.58 8.13
C ARG A 115 -20.70 25.93 9.32
N ASN A 116 -21.75 25.16 9.07
CA ASN A 116 -22.46 24.45 10.12
C ASN A 116 -21.53 23.39 10.71
N GLU A 117 -21.36 23.41 12.02
CA GLU A 117 -20.56 22.42 12.74
C GLU A 117 -21.24 21.03 12.71
N ASN A 118 -22.55 21.00 12.46
CA ASN A 118 -23.34 19.79 12.34
C ASN A 118 -23.84 19.62 10.90
N PHE A 119 -23.43 18.55 10.23
CA PHE A 119 -23.79 18.33 8.83
C PHE A 119 -23.81 16.84 8.49
N THR A 120 -24.30 16.53 7.29
CA THR A 120 -24.32 15.17 6.75
C THR A 120 -23.78 15.15 5.33
N ILE A 121 -23.22 14.01 4.95
CA ILE A 121 -22.96 13.64 3.56
C ILE A 121 -23.55 12.25 3.29
N ASN A 122 -23.99 12.00 2.06
CA ASN A 122 -24.64 10.76 1.68
C ASN A 122 -24.27 10.35 0.25
N ASN A 123 -24.49 9.07 -0.04
CA ASN A 123 -24.55 8.51 -1.39
C ASN A 123 -25.84 7.66 -1.50
N GLN A 124 -25.94 6.82 -2.53
CA GLN A 124 -27.10 5.94 -2.74
C GLN A 124 -27.23 4.82 -1.69
N HIS A 125 -26.16 4.51 -0.95
CA HIS A 125 -26.06 3.36 -0.06
C HIS A 125 -26.07 3.74 1.43
N LEU A 126 -25.47 4.86 1.79
CA LEU A 126 -25.23 5.23 3.19
C LEU A 126 -25.17 6.74 3.41
N THR A 127 -25.37 7.14 4.66
CA THR A 127 -25.29 8.52 5.16
C THR A 127 -24.36 8.59 6.36
N LEU A 128 -23.49 9.60 6.39
CA LEU A 128 -22.63 9.92 7.51
C LEU A 128 -23.11 11.19 8.21
N TYR A 129 -23.05 11.16 9.54
CA TYR A 129 -23.46 12.26 10.41
C TYR A 129 -22.24 12.84 11.12
N PHE A 130 -22.11 14.15 11.05
CA PHE A 130 -21.08 14.92 11.73
C PHE A 130 -21.72 15.87 12.72
N GLU A 131 -21.20 15.89 13.94
CA GLU A 131 -21.57 16.83 15.00
C GLU A 131 -20.30 17.47 15.55
N ASN A 132 -20.28 18.80 15.65
CA ASN A 132 -19.08 19.58 15.99
C ASN A 132 -17.86 19.18 15.14
N TYR A 133 -18.08 18.99 13.83
CA TYR A 133 -17.13 18.46 12.85
C TYR A 133 -16.64 17.03 13.10
N LYS A 134 -17.09 16.32 14.14
CA LYS A 134 -16.70 14.94 14.42
C LYS A 134 -17.69 13.96 13.82
N TRP A 135 -17.19 12.87 13.25
CA TRP A 135 -18.05 11.78 12.80
C TRP A 135 -18.69 11.10 14.00
N THR A 136 -20.03 11.07 14.07
CA THR A 136 -20.78 10.53 15.22
C THR A 136 -21.66 9.34 14.87
N HIS A 137 -22.19 9.30 13.65
CA HIS A 137 -23.05 8.20 13.23
C HIS A 137 -22.84 7.81 11.77
N TYR A 138 -23.16 6.55 11.52
CA TYR A 138 -23.23 5.91 10.22
C TYR A 138 -24.62 5.32 10.04
N GLN A 139 -25.18 5.40 8.83
CA GLN A 139 -26.47 4.79 8.53
C GLN A 139 -26.49 4.23 7.11
N PHE A 140 -26.67 2.93 6.97
CA PHE A 140 -27.01 2.32 5.69
C PHE A 140 -28.47 2.65 5.33
N THR A 141 -28.78 2.81 4.04
CA THR A 141 -30.13 3.13 3.57
C THR A 141 -31.14 2.14 4.15
N SER A 142 -32.23 2.65 4.73
CA SER A 142 -33.29 1.86 5.37
C SER A 142 -32.87 1.07 6.63
N SER A 143 -31.71 1.35 7.22
CA SER A 143 -31.23 0.76 8.48
C SER A 143 -31.23 1.77 9.63
N PRO A 144 -31.21 1.35 10.91
CA PRO A 144 -31.04 2.27 12.03
C PRO A 144 -29.66 2.94 12.01
N LYS A 145 -29.57 4.14 12.60
CA LYS A 145 -28.28 4.82 12.81
C LYS A 145 -27.43 4.05 13.81
N ILE A 146 -26.15 3.95 13.51
CA ILE A 146 -25.13 3.31 14.36
C ILE A 146 -24.20 4.39 14.87
N LYS A 147 -23.93 4.39 16.17
CA LYS A 147 -22.89 5.24 16.74
C LYS A 147 -21.52 4.78 16.29
N ILE A 148 -20.72 5.72 15.81
CA ILE A 148 -19.32 5.52 15.48
C ILE A 148 -18.54 6.79 15.76
N SER A 149 -17.33 6.64 16.28
CA SER A 149 -16.40 7.74 16.46
C SER A 149 -15.03 7.39 15.89
N GLN A 150 -14.36 8.41 15.37
CA GLN A 150 -12.95 8.37 15.02
C GLN A 150 -12.21 9.38 15.90
N GLU A 151 -11.13 8.96 16.52
CA GLU A 151 -10.25 9.84 17.30
C GLU A 151 -8.77 9.54 17.03
N TYR A 152 -7.92 10.51 17.36
CA TYR A 152 -6.47 10.36 17.37
C TYR A 152 -5.99 10.38 18.81
N ILE A 153 -5.21 9.37 19.19
CA ILE A 153 -4.67 9.15 20.53
C ILE A 153 -3.19 8.80 20.41
N TYR A 154 -2.41 8.96 21.47
CA TYR A 154 -0.99 8.57 21.41
C TYR A 154 -0.48 7.97 22.72
N TYR A 155 0.56 7.16 22.61
CA TYR A 155 1.40 6.74 23.73
C TYR A 155 2.72 7.50 23.71
N LYS A 156 3.27 7.78 24.90
CA LYS A 156 4.65 8.23 25.03
C LYS A 156 5.57 7.02 24.94
N THR A 157 6.68 7.16 24.24
CA THR A 157 7.67 6.08 24.10
C THR A 157 8.45 5.89 25.40
N MET A 158 8.71 4.64 25.80
CA MET A 158 9.66 4.36 26.89
C MET A 158 11.04 4.93 26.55
N SER A 159 11.63 5.61 27.52
CA SER A 159 12.94 6.29 27.37
C SER A 159 13.77 6.27 28.66
N GLU A 160 13.44 5.39 29.59
CA GLU A 160 14.12 5.30 30.88
C GLU A 160 15.38 4.44 30.80
N GLN A 161 16.45 4.89 31.46
CA GLN A 161 17.82 4.34 31.34
C GLN A 161 17.93 2.84 31.69
N TYR A 162 16.99 2.28 32.46
CA TYR A 162 17.01 0.88 32.91
C TYR A 162 15.82 0.07 32.40
N GLU A 163 15.03 0.63 31.49
CA GLU A 163 13.91 -0.06 30.87
C GLU A 163 14.19 -0.34 29.39
N GLN A 164 13.44 -1.27 28.82
CA GLN A 164 13.48 -1.51 27.38
C GLN A 164 12.88 -0.30 26.67
N ASN A 165 13.70 0.47 25.93
CA ASN A 165 13.20 1.60 25.14
C ASN A 165 12.28 1.13 23.99
N SER A 166 11.34 2.00 23.59
CA SER A 166 10.72 1.88 22.26
C SER A 166 11.73 2.26 21.17
N GLY A 167 11.57 1.68 19.99
CA GLY A 167 12.41 1.99 18.83
C GLY A 167 11.83 1.42 17.55
N ALA A 168 12.70 1.22 16.56
CA ALA A 168 12.33 0.72 15.24
C ALA A 168 11.58 -0.62 15.31
N TYR A 169 11.95 -1.49 16.24
CA TYR A 169 11.38 -2.83 16.39
C TYR A 169 10.39 -2.91 17.55
N ILE A 170 10.70 -2.25 18.66
CA ILE A 170 9.95 -2.43 19.91
C ILE A 170 8.93 -1.33 20.12
N PHE A 171 7.68 -1.76 20.31
CA PHE A 171 6.62 -0.93 20.86
C PHE A 171 6.56 -1.17 22.38
N ASN A 172 7.11 -0.23 23.17
CA ASN A 172 7.01 -0.25 24.63
C ASN A 172 6.48 1.09 25.15
N PRO A 173 5.16 1.28 25.20
CA PRO A 173 4.59 2.52 25.69
C PRO A 173 4.86 2.72 27.18
N MET A 174 5.16 3.94 27.59
CA MET A 174 5.47 4.30 28.98
C MET A 174 4.31 4.01 29.94
N GLU A 175 3.07 4.18 29.45
CA GLU A 175 1.85 3.90 30.20
C GLU A 175 0.93 2.98 29.40
N SER A 176 0.12 2.20 30.10
CA SER A 176 -0.86 1.31 29.48
C SER A 176 -2.10 2.02 28.94
N SER A 177 -2.28 3.30 29.26
CA SER A 177 -3.41 4.10 28.81
C SER A 177 -2.92 5.20 27.86
N PRO A 178 -3.55 5.34 26.68
CA PRO A 178 -3.15 6.37 25.75
C PRO A 178 -3.65 7.74 26.21
N ILE A 179 -2.95 8.77 25.78
CA ILE A 179 -3.32 10.16 26.04
C ILE A 179 -4.20 10.65 24.88
N SER A 180 -5.44 11.04 25.19
CA SER A 180 -6.40 11.57 24.21
C SER A 180 -6.54 13.10 24.25
N ASN A 181 -6.19 13.74 25.37
CA ASN A 181 -6.57 15.13 25.66
C ASN A 181 -5.44 16.16 25.48
N GLN A 182 -4.21 15.73 25.24
CA GLN A 182 -3.03 16.61 25.10
C GLN A 182 -2.49 16.71 23.67
N TYR A 183 -2.87 15.80 22.78
CA TYR A 183 -2.65 16.00 21.34
C TYR A 183 -3.84 16.80 20.81
N PRO A 184 -3.66 17.90 20.06
CA PRO A 184 -4.81 18.62 19.55
C PRO A 184 -5.45 17.76 18.46
N SER A 185 -6.46 16.96 18.82
CA SER A 185 -7.52 16.54 17.91
C SER A 185 -8.41 17.73 17.50
N ASN A 186 -7.88 18.96 17.62
CA ASN A 186 -8.55 20.18 17.21
C ASN A 186 -8.55 20.18 15.69
N ILE A 187 -9.74 20.08 15.13
CA ILE A 187 -10.01 20.23 13.72
C ILE A 187 -9.95 21.73 13.44
N SER A 188 -8.82 22.20 12.93
CA SER A 188 -8.61 23.63 12.63
C SER A 188 -9.38 24.09 11.41
N PHE A 189 -9.73 23.16 10.51
CA PHE A 189 -10.47 23.46 9.29
C PHE A 189 -11.27 22.24 8.83
N THR A 190 -12.50 22.48 8.37
CA THR A 190 -13.33 21.48 7.68
C THR A 190 -13.87 22.07 6.39
N LYS A 191 -13.78 21.32 5.28
CA LYS A 191 -14.43 21.62 4.01
C LYS A 191 -15.32 20.46 3.61
N VAL A 192 -16.58 20.77 3.30
CA VAL A 192 -17.56 19.80 2.81
C VAL A 192 -17.80 20.06 1.32
N THR A 193 -17.50 19.06 0.51
CA THR A 193 -17.71 19.05 -0.93
C THR A 193 -18.80 18.03 -1.24
N ARG A 194 -19.98 18.49 -1.69
CA ARG A 194 -21.07 17.61 -2.13
C ARG A 194 -21.11 17.64 -3.65
N GLY A 195 -21.08 16.47 -4.27
CA GLY A 195 -21.17 16.32 -5.70
C GLY A 195 -22.03 15.11 -6.07
N GLU A 196 -22.39 15.04 -7.35
CA GLU A 196 -23.28 14.00 -7.87
C GLU A 196 -22.67 12.60 -7.81
N LEU A 197 -21.37 12.47 -8.12
CA LEU A 197 -20.66 11.20 -8.12
C LEU A 197 -20.10 10.86 -6.73
N CYS A 198 -19.50 11.86 -6.07
CA CYS A 198 -18.92 11.69 -4.74
C CYS A 198 -19.14 12.92 -3.84
N SER A 199 -19.32 12.66 -2.54
CA SER A 199 -19.28 13.66 -1.48
C SER A 199 -18.05 13.44 -0.60
N VAL A 200 -17.35 14.53 -0.25
CA VAL A 200 -16.08 14.50 0.48
C VAL A 200 -16.10 15.49 1.64
N VAL A 201 -15.63 15.06 2.80
CA VAL A 201 -15.38 15.92 3.97
C VAL A 201 -13.89 15.91 4.25
N THR A 202 -13.22 17.04 4.02
CA THR A 202 -11.79 17.18 4.26
C THR A 202 -11.55 17.99 5.52
N GLN A 203 -10.69 17.50 6.39
CA GLN A 203 -10.36 18.09 7.67
C GLN A 203 -8.86 18.24 7.82
N ILE A 204 -8.45 19.38 8.38
CA ILE A 204 -7.07 19.65 8.78
C ILE A 204 -7.03 19.63 10.29
N ILE A 205 -6.14 18.81 10.85
CA ILE A 205 -6.03 18.56 12.29
C ILE A 205 -4.60 18.84 12.71
N ASN A 206 -4.45 19.26 13.98
CA ASN A 206 -3.16 19.51 14.61
C ASN A 206 -2.27 20.44 13.75
N ASN A 207 -2.76 21.64 13.48
CA ASN A 207 -2.04 22.69 12.75
C ASN A 207 -1.52 22.25 11.37
N GLY A 208 -2.19 21.32 10.69
CA GLY A 208 -1.73 20.82 9.38
C GLY A 208 -0.93 19.54 9.41
N SER A 209 -0.71 18.94 10.58
CA SER A 209 0.04 17.68 10.68
C SER A 209 -0.74 16.50 10.07
N ILE A 210 -2.07 16.54 10.13
CA ILE A 210 -2.93 15.47 9.63
C ILE A 210 -3.99 16.09 8.71
N HIS A 211 -4.00 15.66 7.46
CA HIS A 211 -5.06 15.95 6.51
C HIS A 211 -5.87 14.67 6.32
N GLN A 212 -7.15 14.68 6.73
CA GLN A 212 -8.03 13.52 6.56
C GLN A 212 -9.21 13.87 5.67
N SER A 213 -9.58 12.94 4.79
CA SER A 213 -10.75 13.07 3.92
C SER A 213 -11.64 11.85 4.05
N PHE A 214 -12.90 12.07 4.42
CA PHE A 214 -13.98 11.08 4.34
C PHE A 214 -14.60 11.17 2.96
N ILE A 215 -14.61 10.07 2.21
CA ILE A 215 -15.01 10.02 0.80
C ILE A 215 -16.16 9.02 0.66
N LEU A 216 -17.30 9.49 0.16
CA LEU A 216 -18.44 8.67 -0.23
C LEU A 216 -18.69 8.83 -1.71
N CYS A 217 -18.72 7.72 -2.43
CA CYS A 217 -19.00 7.70 -3.85
C CYS A 217 -20.20 6.78 -4.15
N ASN A 218 -20.96 7.06 -5.20
CA ASN A 218 -22.20 6.34 -5.49
C ASN A 218 -22.02 4.87 -5.89
N ASP A 219 -20.80 4.43 -6.17
CA ASP A 219 -20.44 3.09 -6.60
C ASP A 219 -19.99 2.17 -5.46
N SER A 220 -19.92 2.68 -4.22
CA SER A 220 -19.44 1.92 -3.06
C SER A 220 -20.37 2.08 -1.84
N PRO A 221 -20.72 0.98 -1.15
CA PRO A 221 -21.43 1.01 0.12
C PRO A 221 -20.48 1.17 1.33
N HIS A 222 -19.28 1.72 1.14
CA HIS A 222 -18.25 1.83 2.17
C HIS A 222 -17.73 3.25 2.31
N VAL A 223 -17.13 3.57 3.46
CA VAL A 223 -16.50 4.87 3.70
C VAL A 223 -15.02 4.77 3.41
N LYS A 224 -14.54 5.51 2.41
CA LYS A 224 -13.10 5.62 2.14
C LYS A 224 -12.52 6.78 2.95
N PHE A 225 -11.38 6.52 3.57
CA PHE A 225 -10.56 7.51 4.26
C PHE A 225 -9.27 7.67 3.49
N LYS A 226 -8.93 8.91 3.17
CA LYS A 226 -7.60 9.26 2.69
C LYS A 226 -6.94 10.11 3.75
N ILE A 227 -5.80 9.65 4.26
CA ILE A 227 -5.07 10.30 5.35
C ILE A 227 -3.67 10.63 4.85
N LYS A 228 -3.35 11.92 4.82
CA LYS A 228 -2.01 12.43 4.58
C LYS A 228 -1.41 12.91 5.89
N MET A 229 -0.32 12.27 6.26
CA MET A 229 0.47 12.58 7.45
C MET A 229 1.63 13.47 7.02
N ASN A 230 1.64 14.69 7.52
CA ASN A 230 2.77 15.61 7.39
C ASN A 230 3.69 15.46 8.60
N GLN A 231 4.73 16.28 8.67
CA GLN A 231 5.65 16.28 9.79
C GLN A 231 4.91 16.64 11.09
N ILE A 232 5.05 15.78 12.10
CA ILE A 232 4.50 15.99 13.44
C ILE A 232 5.60 16.58 14.33
N GLU A 233 5.30 17.69 14.98
CA GLU A 233 6.27 18.39 15.86
C GLU A 233 6.55 17.62 17.17
N PHE A 234 5.61 16.80 17.62
CA PHE A 234 5.74 16.01 18.83
C PHE A 234 6.76 14.87 18.64
N LYS A 235 7.71 14.78 19.57
CA LYS A 235 8.75 13.75 19.60
C LYS A 235 8.46 12.71 20.66
N SER A 236 9.05 11.52 20.50
CA SER A 236 8.94 10.44 21.50
C SER A 236 7.49 10.00 21.74
N ILE A 237 6.72 9.91 20.66
CA ILE A 237 5.32 9.50 20.67
C ILE A 237 5.01 8.45 19.61
N GLU A 238 3.98 7.67 19.88
CA GLU A 238 3.39 6.71 18.95
C GLU A 238 1.91 7.06 18.83
N LEU A 239 1.53 7.62 17.68
CA LEU A 239 0.21 8.15 17.38
C LEU A 239 -0.64 7.09 16.69
N LEU A 240 -1.87 6.96 17.15
CA LEU A 240 -2.85 5.99 16.70
C LEU A 240 -4.12 6.68 16.22
N MET A 241 -4.78 6.05 15.26
CA MET A 241 -6.17 6.33 14.93
C MET A 241 -7.04 5.24 15.56
N ARG A 242 -8.00 5.63 16.39
CA ARG A 242 -9.00 4.71 16.97
C ARG A 242 -10.34 4.93 16.31
N ILE A 243 -10.96 3.85 15.84
CA ILE A 243 -12.35 3.82 15.39
C ILE A 243 -13.14 3.00 16.40
N THR A 244 -14.24 3.54 16.90
CA THR A 244 -15.07 2.90 17.93
C THR A 244 -16.53 2.90 17.52
N SER A 245 -17.16 1.73 17.55
CA SER A 245 -18.61 1.58 17.55
C SER A 245 -19.05 0.89 18.84
N PRO A 246 -19.56 1.64 19.84
CA PRO A 246 -19.86 1.10 21.18
C PRO A 246 -21.00 0.06 21.17
N GLU A 247 -21.72 -0.04 20.06
CA GLU A 247 -22.83 -0.98 19.90
C GLU A 247 -22.36 -2.40 19.58
N ILE A 248 -21.12 -2.58 19.11
CA ILE A 248 -20.51 -3.86 18.78
C ILE A 248 -19.89 -4.47 20.04
N GLN A 249 -20.32 -5.69 20.39
CA GLN A 249 -19.72 -6.50 21.44
C GLN A 249 -19.04 -7.71 20.80
N ASN A 250 -17.72 -7.64 20.61
CA ASN A 250 -16.95 -8.66 19.92
C ASN A 250 -16.27 -9.68 20.85
N GLU A 251 -16.55 -9.64 22.16
CA GLU A 251 -16.07 -10.62 23.13
C GLU A 251 -14.54 -10.79 23.11
N SER A 252 -13.81 -9.67 23.00
CA SER A 252 -12.34 -9.65 22.86
C SER A 252 -11.78 -10.31 21.58
N LYS A 253 -12.62 -10.68 20.60
CA LYS A 253 -12.19 -11.33 19.35
C LYS A 253 -11.93 -10.30 18.26
N MET A 254 -10.78 -10.40 17.62
CA MET A 254 -10.47 -9.67 16.39
C MET A 254 -9.90 -10.65 15.38
N THR A 255 -10.31 -10.53 14.14
CA THR A 255 -9.76 -11.34 13.05
C THR A 255 -9.00 -10.43 12.11
N CYS A 256 -7.79 -10.85 11.74
CA CYS A 256 -6.90 -10.09 10.87
C CYS A 256 -6.32 -10.98 9.79
N ASP A 257 -5.96 -10.38 8.67
CA ASP A 257 -5.26 -11.09 7.61
C ASP A 257 -3.80 -11.43 7.98
N LEU A 258 -3.31 -12.55 7.47
CA LEU A 258 -1.89 -12.91 7.44
C LEU A 258 -1.38 -12.75 6.01
N ASN A 259 -0.58 -11.72 5.81
CA ASN A 259 0.08 -11.42 4.54
C ASN A 259 -0.90 -11.29 3.34
N GLY A 260 -2.15 -10.89 3.57
CA GLY A 260 -3.19 -10.80 2.53
C GLY A 260 -3.66 -12.14 1.97
N LEU A 261 -3.38 -13.26 2.64
CA LEU A 261 -3.69 -14.60 2.13
C LEU A 261 -4.80 -15.30 2.90
N GLU A 262 -4.63 -15.45 4.20
CA GLU A 262 -5.51 -16.17 5.13
C GLU A 262 -5.92 -15.22 6.25
N SER A 263 -6.99 -15.52 6.98
CA SER A 263 -7.44 -14.74 8.13
C SER A 263 -7.30 -15.55 9.42
N HIS A 264 -6.90 -14.88 10.50
CA HIS A 264 -6.72 -15.51 11.81
C HIS A 264 -7.46 -14.72 12.87
N THR A 265 -8.23 -15.44 13.70
CA THR A 265 -8.91 -14.87 14.85
C THR A 265 -8.02 -14.94 16.07
N ILE A 266 -7.83 -13.81 16.73
CA ILE A 266 -7.09 -13.67 17.97
C ILE A 266 -7.99 -13.12 19.08
N PHE A 267 -7.58 -13.40 20.31
CA PHE A 267 -8.25 -12.92 21.51
C PHE A 267 -7.35 -11.90 22.19
N ARG A 268 -7.90 -10.73 22.52
CA ARG A 268 -7.19 -9.73 23.33
C ARG A 268 -6.76 -10.37 24.64
N ASN A 269 -5.47 -10.30 24.92
CA ASN A 269 -4.90 -10.62 26.22
C ASN A 269 -5.17 -9.47 27.19
N SER A 270 -5.99 -9.71 28.21
CA SER A 270 -6.46 -8.70 29.16
C SER A 270 -5.45 -8.35 30.27
N THR A 271 -4.29 -9.00 30.30
CA THR A 271 -3.27 -8.71 31.32
C THR A 271 -2.52 -7.40 31.00
N ARG A 272 -2.35 -6.55 32.02
CA ARG A 272 -1.75 -5.20 31.88
C ARG A 272 -0.34 -5.20 31.28
N MET A 273 0.45 -6.25 31.50
CA MET A 273 1.82 -6.38 30.98
C MET A 273 1.88 -6.62 29.46
N ASN A 274 0.73 -6.87 28.81
CA ASN A 274 0.64 -7.36 27.45
C ASN A 274 -0.02 -6.37 26.47
N LEU A 275 -0.05 -5.07 26.79
CA LEU A 275 -0.59 -4.05 25.88
C LEU A 275 0.03 -4.18 24.48
N ALA A 276 1.36 -4.17 24.41
CA ALA A 276 2.08 -4.27 23.15
C ALA A 276 1.84 -5.60 22.42
N SER A 277 1.59 -6.71 23.14
CA SER A 277 1.34 -8.02 22.52
C SER A 277 -0.04 -8.14 21.86
N ASN A 278 -0.95 -7.19 22.13
CA ASN A 278 -2.26 -7.14 21.47
C ASN A 278 -2.20 -6.44 20.10
N PHE A 279 -1.08 -5.81 19.76
CA PHE A 279 -0.85 -5.19 18.46
C PHE A 279 -0.35 -6.23 17.47
N LEU A 280 -1.11 -6.42 16.39
CA LEU A 280 -0.81 -7.36 15.32
C LEU A 280 -0.53 -6.65 14.01
N PRO A 281 0.24 -7.27 13.09
CA PRO A 281 0.30 -6.81 11.72
C PRO A 281 -1.06 -7.04 11.03
N MET A 282 -1.52 -6.01 10.34
CA MET A 282 -2.62 -6.05 9.38
C MET A 282 -2.04 -5.66 8.03
N VAL A 283 -2.07 -6.55 7.04
CA VAL A 283 -1.50 -6.26 5.72
C VAL A 283 -2.57 -5.72 4.77
N GLN A 284 -3.80 -6.22 4.87
CA GLN A 284 -4.93 -5.79 4.04
C GLN A 284 -6.19 -5.47 4.84
N PHE A 285 -6.54 -6.27 5.86
CA PHE A 285 -7.78 -6.05 6.61
C PHE A 285 -7.80 -6.68 7.99
N CYS A 286 -8.62 -6.08 8.86
CA CYS A 286 -9.07 -6.71 10.09
C CYS A 286 -10.55 -6.39 10.33
N HIS A 287 -11.23 -7.24 11.09
CA HIS A 287 -12.59 -7.00 11.51
C HIS A 287 -12.89 -7.50 12.92
N ILE A 288 -13.92 -6.90 13.51
CA ILE A 288 -14.55 -7.32 14.75
C ILE A 288 -16.04 -7.55 14.49
N ARG A 289 -16.61 -8.58 15.13
CA ARG A 289 -18.01 -8.98 14.93
C ARG A 289 -18.74 -9.16 16.25
N ASP A 290 -19.96 -8.66 16.30
CA ASP A 290 -20.96 -9.03 17.29
C ASP A 290 -21.94 -10.01 16.64
N SER A 291 -21.73 -11.30 16.90
CA SER A 291 -22.58 -12.37 16.37
C SER A 291 -24.01 -12.30 16.88
N ASN A 292 -24.24 -11.74 18.07
CA ASN A 292 -25.57 -11.67 18.69
C ASN A 292 -26.42 -10.58 18.04
N LYS A 293 -25.83 -9.40 17.81
CA LYS A 293 -26.53 -8.26 17.18
C LYS A 293 -26.41 -8.23 15.67
N LYS A 294 -25.66 -9.15 15.07
CA LYS A 294 -25.32 -9.16 13.64
C LYS A 294 -24.74 -7.82 13.19
N ARG A 295 -23.77 -7.32 13.96
CA ARG A 295 -23.04 -6.09 13.68
C ARG A 295 -21.57 -6.42 13.45
N SER A 296 -20.90 -5.64 12.62
CA SER A 296 -19.47 -5.79 12.39
C SER A 296 -18.84 -4.46 12.05
N LEU A 297 -17.54 -4.37 12.31
CA LEU A 297 -16.69 -3.28 11.86
C LEU A 297 -15.48 -3.93 11.20
N SER A 298 -15.26 -3.63 9.93
CA SER A 298 -14.08 -4.05 9.16
C SER A 298 -13.31 -2.82 8.72
N ILE A 299 -11.98 -2.91 8.78
CA ILE A 299 -11.06 -1.90 8.26
C ILE A 299 -10.19 -2.59 7.22
N LEU A 300 -10.17 -2.04 6.00
CA LEU A 300 -9.22 -2.39 4.96
C LEU A 300 -8.16 -1.28 4.86
N THR A 301 -6.92 -1.63 4.54
CA THR A 301 -5.79 -0.71 4.44
C THR A 301 -5.00 -0.92 3.16
N SER A 302 -4.59 0.18 2.53
CA SER A 302 -3.77 0.16 1.30
C SER A 302 -2.29 -0.14 1.55
N GLN A 303 -1.89 -0.22 2.82
CA GLN A 303 -0.53 -0.56 3.25
C GLN A 303 -0.54 -1.31 4.58
N PRO A 304 0.50 -2.12 4.87
CA PRO A 304 0.59 -2.79 6.16
C PRO A 304 0.61 -1.81 7.34
N MET A 305 -0.18 -2.12 8.36
CA MET A 305 -0.27 -1.34 9.60
C MET A 305 -0.26 -2.26 10.81
N SER A 306 -0.02 -1.69 11.99
CA SER A 306 -0.25 -2.39 13.24
C SER A 306 -1.63 -2.05 13.79
N VAL A 307 -2.39 -3.04 14.25
CA VAL A 307 -3.75 -2.87 14.76
C VAL A 307 -3.99 -3.67 16.03
N ALA A 308 -4.81 -3.14 16.92
CA ALA A 308 -5.25 -3.81 18.13
C ALA A 308 -6.75 -3.60 18.39
N ASN A 309 -7.38 -4.58 19.01
CA ASN A 309 -8.68 -4.45 19.68
C ASN A 309 -8.42 -4.42 21.19
N LEU A 310 -8.28 -3.22 21.77
CA LEU A 310 -8.01 -3.06 23.21
C LEU A 310 -9.28 -2.90 24.04
N ILE A 311 -10.40 -2.53 23.41
CA ILE A 311 -11.74 -2.40 24.00
C ILE A 311 -12.75 -2.97 23.01
N ASP A 312 -13.77 -3.66 23.50
CA ASP A 312 -14.83 -4.21 22.63
C ASP A 312 -15.48 -3.08 21.81
N GLY A 313 -15.74 -3.36 20.53
CA GLY A 313 -16.28 -2.40 19.57
C GLY A 313 -15.26 -1.39 19.03
N SER A 314 -13.97 -1.52 19.33
CA SER A 314 -12.92 -0.60 18.82
C SER A 314 -11.81 -1.29 18.03
N MET A 315 -11.23 -0.58 17.09
CA MET A 315 -9.95 -0.95 16.48
C MET A 315 -9.02 0.26 16.46
N GLU A 316 -7.77 0.05 16.85
CA GLU A 316 -6.75 1.08 16.99
C GLU A 316 -5.57 0.78 16.07
N LEU A 317 -5.26 1.71 15.17
CA LEU A 317 -4.20 1.56 14.19
C LEU A 317 -3.03 2.47 14.58
N ILE A 318 -1.83 1.93 14.69
CA ILE A 318 -0.63 2.77 14.81
C ILE A 318 -0.36 3.39 13.45
N ILE A 319 -0.57 4.70 13.36
CA ILE A 319 -0.39 5.42 12.10
C ILE A 319 0.99 6.06 12.04
N TYR A 320 1.52 6.62 13.14
CA TYR A 320 2.81 7.32 13.16
C TYR A 320 3.60 6.96 14.42
N ARG A 321 4.92 6.84 14.28
CA ARG A 321 5.84 6.55 15.40
C ARG A 321 7.04 7.47 15.32
N ASN A 322 7.49 7.98 16.44
CA ASN A 322 8.74 8.73 16.57
C ASN A 322 9.35 8.38 17.93
N CYS A 323 10.51 7.72 17.94
CA CYS A 323 11.15 7.23 19.16
C CYS A 323 12.43 8.01 19.44
N GLY A 324 12.60 8.43 20.69
CA GLY A 324 13.77 9.23 21.12
C GLY A 324 15.06 8.43 21.33
N PHE A 325 14.99 7.11 21.33
CA PHE A 325 16.09 6.20 21.69
C PHE A 325 16.14 4.99 20.74
N ASP A 326 17.31 4.35 20.66
CA ASP A 326 17.48 3.02 20.06
C ASP A 326 16.95 1.96 21.02
N ASP A 327 16.32 0.92 20.49
CA ASP A 327 15.73 -0.18 21.28
C ASP A 327 16.71 -1.34 21.53
N GLY A 328 17.99 -1.19 21.17
CA GLY A 328 19.04 -2.16 21.46
C GLY A 328 18.93 -3.46 20.66
N ARG A 329 18.23 -3.45 19.51
CA ARG A 329 18.14 -4.63 18.62
C ARG A 329 19.18 -4.66 17.49
N GLY A 330 20.15 -3.73 17.53
CA GLY A 330 21.33 -3.74 16.67
C GLY A 330 21.28 -2.79 15.47
N LEU A 331 20.23 -1.97 15.36
CA LEU A 331 20.17 -0.87 14.38
C LEU A 331 21.14 0.26 14.77
N GLY A 332 21.17 0.64 16.06
CA GLY A 332 22.09 1.64 16.58
C GLY A 332 21.68 3.08 16.26
N GLU A 333 20.40 3.30 15.90
CA GLU A 333 19.85 4.59 15.50
C GLU A 333 18.47 4.80 16.14
N ILE A 334 18.11 6.06 16.35
CA ILE A 334 16.77 6.44 16.84
C ILE A 334 15.77 6.48 15.67
N TYR A 335 14.51 6.14 15.92
CA TYR A 335 13.46 6.17 14.90
C TYR A 335 12.83 7.57 14.78
N GLN A 336 13.44 8.47 14.00
CA GLN A 336 12.99 9.86 13.82
C GLN A 336 13.12 10.41 12.38
N ASP A 337 13.29 9.55 11.39
CA ASP A 337 13.47 9.87 9.96
C ASP A 337 12.13 9.96 9.19
N ASN A 338 11.04 10.25 9.90
CA ASN A 338 9.70 10.35 9.33
C ASN A 338 9.63 11.39 8.20
N VAL A 339 9.15 10.96 7.04
CA VAL A 339 8.79 11.83 5.92
C VAL A 339 7.27 11.87 5.75
N PRO A 340 6.70 12.91 5.11
CA PRO A 340 5.27 12.92 4.81
C PRO A 340 4.87 11.71 3.95
N TYR A 341 3.76 11.07 4.30
CA TYR A 341 3.20 9.93 3.56
C TYR A 341 1.68 10.00 3.56
N GLU A 342 1.07 9.32 2.60
CA GLU A 342 -0.38 9.22 2.45
C GLU A 342 -0.79 7.76 2.36
N PHE A 343 -1.91 7.43 2.99
CA PHE A 343 -2.50 6.11 2.93
C PHE A 343 -4.02 6.18 2.90
N ASP A 344 -4.60 5.16 2.30
CA ASP A 344 -6.05 4.98 2.19
C ASP A 344 -6.50 3.85 3.10
N LEU A 345 -7.65 4.06 3.75
CA LEU A 345 -8.38 3.04 4.49
C LEU A 345 -9.81 2.97 3.97
N GLU A 346 -10.44 1.81 4.14
CA GLU A 346 -11.88 1.67 3.93
C GLU A 346 -12.52 1.11 5.20
N ILE A 347 -13.58 1.77 5.66
CA ILE A 347 -14.35 1.34 6.82
C ILE A 347 -15.68 0.78 6.34
N GLN A 348 -15.94 -0.46 6.75
CA GLN A 348 -17.18 -1.17 6.47
C GLN A 348 -17.89 -1.48 7.80
N LEU A 349 -19.18 -1.15 7.89
CA LEU A 349 -20.03 -1.43 9.04
C LEU A 349 -21.20 -2.33 8.63
N ASP A 350 -21.57 -3.26 9.51
CA ASP A 350 -22.66 -4.23 9.32
C ASP A 350 -22.48 -5.18 8.12
N VAL A 351 -21.25 -5.28 7.61
CA VAL A 351 -20.86 -6.31 6.64
C VAL A 351 -20.44 -7.55 7.41
N MET A 352 -21.38 -8.46 7.64
CA MET A 352 -21.14 -9.64 8.49
C MET A 352 -20.14 -10.63 7.89
N LYS A 353 -20.04 -10.66 6.56
CA LYS A 353 -19.09 -11.50 5.83
C LYS A 353 -17.67 -10.94 5.95
N GLU A 354 -16.66 -11.81 5.98
CA GLU A 354 -15.28 -11.37 5.73
C GLU A 354 -15.21 -10.71 4.36
N PRO A 355 -14.41 -9.63 4.20
CA PRO A 355 -14.05 -9.14 2.88
C PRO A 355 -13.58 -10.33 2.05
N SER A 356 -14.28 -10.60 0.94
CA SER A 356 -13.86 -11.67 0.06
C SER A 356 -12.51 -11.34 -0.55
N LYS A 357 -11.78 -12.34 -1.04
CA LYS A 357 -10.54 -12.09 -1.79
C LYS A 357 -10.76 -11.12 -2.94
N LYS A 358 -11.96 -11.15 -3.55
CA LYS A 358 -12.33 -10.25 -4.64
C LYS A 358 -12.41 -8.82 -4.14
N ASP A 359 -13.07 -8.58 -3.01
CA ASP A 359 -13.17 -7.26 -2.37
C ASP A 359 -11.77 -6.71 -2.03
N LEU A 360 -10.91 -7.56 -1.46
CA LEU A 360 -9.53 -7.21 -1.11
C LEU A 360 -8.68 -6.88 -2.34
N ILE A 361 -8.84 -7.64 -3.44
CA ILE A 361 -8.21 -7.32 -4.72
C ILE A 361 -8.79 -6.03 -5.27
N GLU A 362 -10.11 -5.82 -5.20
CA GLU A 362 -10.76 -4.61 -5.72
C GLU A 362 -10.27 -3.35 -5.03
N PHE A 363 -10.10 -3.41 -3.72
CA PHE A 363 -9.57 -2.33 -2.90
C PHE A 363 -8.07 -2.09 -3.15
N ASN A 364 -7.23 -3.13 -3.16
CA ASN A 364 -5.78 -2.97 -3.33
C ASN A 364 -5.33 -2.68 -4.76
N SER A 365 -6.13 -3.08 -5.75
CA SER A 365 -5.89 -2.75 -7.16
C SER A 365 -6.76 -1.59 -7.59
N GLU A 366 -6.61 -0.45 -6.89
CA GLU A 366 -6.94 0.84 -7.48
C GLU A 366 -6.28 0.91 -8.86
N LEU A 367 -7.00 1.39 -9.87
CA LEU A 367 -6.61 1.37 -11.28
C LEU A 367 -5.22 2.00 -11.43
N SER A 368 -4.19 1.15 -11.56
CA SER A 368 -2.87 1.43 -10.98
C SER A 368 -1.93 2.13 -11.96
N THR A 369 -2.34 2.29 -13.20
CA THR A 369 -1.52 2.98 -14.19
C THR A 369 -2.42 3.81 -15.08
N MET A 370 -2.08 5.08 -15.16
CA MET A 370 -2.60 6.00 -16.14
C MET A 370 -1.44 6.44 -17.02
N SER A 371 -1.61 6.27 -18.33
CA SER A 371 -0.72 6.87 -19.31
C SER A 371 -1.47 7.97 -20.05
N TYR A 372 -0.71 8.96 -20.52
CA TYR A 372 -1.24 10.16 -21.15
C TYR A 372 -0.74 10.23 -22.58
N SER A 373 -1.60 10.54 -23.54
CA SER A 373 -1.24 10.72 -24.95
C SER A 373 -1.89 11.96 -25.54
N SER A 374 -1.32 12.50 -26.63
CA SER A 374 -1.98 13.56 -27.39
C SER A 374 -3.16 12.98 -28.17
N SER A 375 -4.30 13.69 -28.18
CA SER A 375 -5.56 13.24 -28.79
C SER A 375 -5.53 13.11 -30.34
N GLY A 376 -4.38 13.24 -30.98
CA GLY A 376 -4.23 13.42 -32.43
C GLY A 376 -4.54 12.19 -33.30
N ASP A 377 -4.60 10.98 -32.73
CA ASP A 377 -4.99 9.78 -33.47
C ASP A 377 -6.48 9.45 -33.23
N GLU A 378 -7.33 9.96 -34.12
CA GLU A 378 -8.77 9.67 -34.17
C GLU A 378 -9.08 8.20 -34.56
N ASN A 379 -8.08 7.45 -35.04
CA ASN A 379 -8.23 6.10 -35.58
C ASN A 379 -7.82 4.95 -34.65
N GLU A 380 -7.29 5.22 -33.45
CA GLU A 380 -7.03 4.15 -32.49
C GLU A 380 -8.28 3.84 -31.67
N ASN A 381 -8.78 2.60 -31.78
CA ASN A 381 -9.73 2.06 -30.81
C ASN A 381 -9.07 2.12 -29.43
N GLY A 382 -9.45 3.12 -28.61
CA GLY A 382 -8.87 3.38 -27.29
C GLY A 382 -9.10 2.28 -26.24
N ARG A 383 -9.79 1.20 -26.59
CA ARG A 383 -10.04 0.06 -25.73
C ARG A 383 -9.22 -1.14 -26.18
N VAL A 384 -8.39 -1.67 -25.28
CA VAL A 384 -7.60 -2.88 -25.52
C VAL A 384 -7.82 -3.84 -24.37
N SER A 385 -8.06 -5.10 -24.70
CA SER A 385 -8.20 -6.19 -23.74
C SER A 385 -7.05 -7.17 -23.90
N PHE A 386 -6.59 -7.76 -22.80
CA PHE A 386 -5.61 -8.84 -22.82
C PHE A 386 -6.18 -10.12 -23.45
N LEU A 387 -7.46 -10.38 -23.21
CA LEU A 387 -8.21 -11.41 -23.91
C LEU A 387 -8.79 -10.84 -25.21
N ASP A 388 -8.89 -11.67 -26.25
CA ASP A 388 -9.62 -11.29 -27.46
C ASP A 388 -11.08 -10.94 -27.14
N ALA A 389 -11.70 -10.06 -27.93
CA ALA A 389 -13.04 -9.52 -27.66
C ALA A 389 -14.15 -10.58 -27.51
N ASN A 390 -13.94 -11.80 -28.02
CA ASN A 390 -14.90 -12.91 -27.94
C ASN A 390 -14.58 -13.91 -26.82
N GLN A 391 -13.57 -13.64 -26.00
CA GLN A 391 -13.02 -14.55 -25.01
C GLN A 391 -13.26 -14.01 -23.61
N GLU A 392 -14.06 -14.73 -22.85
CA GLU A 392 -14.35 -14.39 -21.46
C GLU A 392 -13.24 -14.85 -20.53
N TRP A 393 -13.08 -14.13 -19.42
CA TRP A 393 -12.19 -14.57 -18.35
C TRP A 393 -12.65 -15.90 -17.75
N ILE A 394 -11.71 -16.66 -17.18
CA ILE A 394 -12.00 -18.00 -16.66
C ILE A 394 -12.62 -17.93 -15.27
N GLY A 395 -13.94 -17.66 -15.21
CA GLY A 395 -14.74 -17.76 -13.98
C GLY A 395 -14.19 -16.99 -12.78
N ASN A 396 -14.32 -17.56 -11.58
CA ASN A 396 -13.89 -16.98 -10.29
C ASN A 396 -12.38 -17.15 -10.02
N VAL A 397 -11.55 -16.83 -11.00
CA VAL A 397 -10.08 -16.95 -10.90
C VAL A 397 -9.44 -15.59 -11.05
N HIS A 398 -8.40 -15.30 -10.28
CA HIS A 398 -7.54 -14.15 -10.47
C HIS A 398 -6.17 -14.58 -11.00
N LEU A 399 -5.64 -13.76 -11.90
CA LEU A 399 -4.25 -13.80 -12.34
C LEU A 399 -3.38 -13.09 -11.31
N GLU A 400 -2.75 -13.86 -10.43
CA GLU A 400 -1.84 -13.32 -9.41
C GLU A 400 -0.54 -12.78 -10.01
N SER A 401 -0.02 -13.47 -11.02
CA SER A 401 1.18 -13.02 -11.72
C SER A 401 1.32 -13.69 -13.09
N LEU A 402 1.93 -12.96 -14.01
CA LEU A 402 2.29 -13.44 -15.34
C LEU A 402 3.73 -13.03 -15.66
N ASP A 403 4.64 -14.00 -15.64
CA ASP A 403 6.07 -13.78 -15.81
C ASP A 403 6.63 -14.54 -17.03
N THR A 404 7.89 -14.26 -17.38
CA THR A 404 8.66 -15.12 -18.28
C THR A 404 9.94 -15.60 -17.65
N ILE A 405 10.29 -16.85 -17.92
CA ILE A 405 11.59 -17.44 -17.58
C ILE A 405 12.26 -17.95 -18.84
N ARG A 406 13.58 -17.91 -18.87
CA ARG A 406 14.38 -18.55 -19.91
C ARG A 406 14.74 -19.95 -19.44
N SER A 407 14.29 -20.98 -20.16
CA SER A 407 14.74 -22.34 -19.91
C SER A 407 15.84 -22.73 -20.90
N ARG A 408 16.98 -23.18 -20.38
CA ARG A 408 18.12 -23.70 -21.17
C ARG A 408 18.05 -25.21 -21.43
N SER A 409 17.14 -25.98 -20.81
CA SER A 409 17.06 -27.44 -21.01
C SER A 409 15.80 -28.11 -20.41
N SER A 410 15.48 -29.30 -20.94
CA SER A 410 14.43 -30.31 -20.62
C SER A 410 12.95 -29.98 -20.88
N LEU A 411 12.53 -28.71 -20.81
CA LEU A 411 11.14 -28.32 -21.10
C LEU A 411 10.81 -28.34 -22.61
N ASP A 412 11.80 -28.05 -23.46
CA ASP A 412 11.70 -28.23 -24.91
C ASP A 412 12.44 -29.51 -25.33
N ARG A 413 11.70 -30.50 -25.87
CA ARG A 413 12.24 -31.75 -26.41
C ARG A 413 13.33 -31.55 -27.47
N ARG A 414 13.44 -30.35 -28.06
CA ARG A 414 14.43 -30.01 -29.10
C ARG A 414 15.69 -29.30 -28.59
N GLY A 415 15.84 -29.09 -27.28
CA GLY A 415 17.07 -28.52 -26.71
C GLY A 415 17.38 -27.07 -27.10
N ARG A 416 16.39 -26.30 -27.58
CA ARG A 416 16.54 -24.86 -27.88
C ARG A 416 16.16 -24.04 -26.65
N GLU A 417 16.91 -22.96 -26.39
CA GLU A 417 16.49 -21.93 -25.42
C GLU A 417 15.07 -21.48 -25.77
N SER A 418 14.13 -21.80 -24.89
CA SER A 418 12.73 -21.44 -25.06
C SER A 418 12.35 -20.49 -23.94
N ARG A 419 11.75 -19.35 -24.31
CA ARG A 419 11.03 -18.53 -23.33
C ARG A 419 9.80 -19.32 -22.90
N CYS A 420 9.66 -19.47 -21.60
CA CYS A 420 8.49 -20.06 -20.98
C CYS A 420 7.72 -18.97 -20.25
N THR A 421 6.40 -19.00 -20.37
CA THR A 421 5.51 -18.12 -19.61
C THR A 421 5.17 -18.82 -18.30
N VAL A 422 5.32 -18.11 -17.19
CA VAL A 422 4.89 -18.57 -15.87
C VAL A 422 3.58 -17.87 -15.56
N LEU A 423 2.56 -18.65 -15.24
CA LEU A 423 1.22 -18.20 -14.96
C LEU A 423 0.84 -18.64 -13.55
N ARG A 424 0.51 -17.70 -12.67
CA ARG A 424 0.00 -18.00 -11.33
C ARG A 424 -1.46 -17.61 -11.23
N LEU A 425 -2.29 -18.57 -10.85
CA LEU A 425 -3.73 -18.41 -10.74
C LEU A 425 -4.18 -18.71 -9.32
N ARG A 426 -5.14 -17.93 -8.82
CA ARG A 426 -5.79 -18.14 -7.53
C ARG A 426 -7.30 -18.13 -7.70
N ARG A 427 -8.02 -18.97 -6.97
CA ARG A 427 -9.48 -18.86 -6.88
C ARG A 427 -9.89 -17.71 -5.95
N VAL A 428 -10.92 -16.98 -6.37
CA VAL A 428 -11.44 -15.78 -5.71
C VAL A 428 -12.82 -16.02 -5.08
N ASP A 429 -13.15 -17.28 -4.80
CA ASP A 429 -14.49 -17.69 -4.35
C ASP A 429 -15.03 -16.80 -3.22
N GLU A 430 -16.30 -16.45 -3.35
CA GLU A 430 -16.99 -15.53 -2.45
C GLU A 430 -17.58 -16.28 -1.24
N GLY A 431 -16.79 -16.71 -0.26
CA GLY A 431 -17.36 -17.02 1.06
C GLY A 431 -16.61 -18.03 1.91
N ASP A 432 -16.86 -17.90 3.21
CA ASP A 432 -16.31 -18.69 4.31
C ASP A 432 -16.31 -20.20 4.00
N ASP A 433 -15.16 -20.84 4.24
CA ASP A 433 -15.01 -22.30 4.18
C ASP A 433 -15.94 -23.04 5.16
N HIS A 434 -16.61 -22.33 6.07
CA HIS A 434 -17.49 -22.88 7.10
C HIS A 434 -18.94 -23.16 6.66
N ASP A 435 -19.43 -22.60 5.56
CA ASP A 435 -20.83 -22.79 5.09
C ASP A 435 -20.92 -23.70 3.85
N ARG A 436 -20.02 -24.68 3.75
CA ARG A 436 -20.05 -25.68 2.66
C ARG A 436 -21.16 -26.70 2.87
N ASN A 437 -22.36 -26.37 2.39
CA ASN A 437 -23.28 -27.41 1.97
C ASN A 437 -22.73 -28.09 0.71
N VAL A 438 -22.34 -29.34 0.91
CA VAL A 438 -21.99 -30.39 -0.05
C VAL A 438 -22.78 -30.26 -1.35
N ASN A 439 -22.16 -29.78 -2.43
CA ASN A 439 -22.36 -30.18 -3.85
C ASN A 439 -21.51 -29.35 -4.85
N ASP A 440 -20.29 -28.96 -4.46
CA ASP A 440 -19.45 -28.06 -5.26
C ASP A 440 -18.34 -28.80 -6.05
N HIS A 441 -18.65 -29.98 -6.59
CA HIS A 441 -17.67 -30.82 -7.27
C HIS A 441 -17.29 -30.33 -8.69
N ASP A 442 -18.03 -29.37 -9.26
CA ASP A 442 -17.83 -28.87 -10.63
C ASP A 442 -17.31 -27.41 -10.74
N GLU A 443 -17.44 -26.55 -9.72
CA GLU A 443 -17.06 -25.12 -9.84
C GLU A 443 -15.54 -24.84 -9.75
N GLY A 444 -14.72 -25.86 -9.45
CA GLY A 444 -13.26 -25.72 -9.45
C GLY A 444 -12.59 -25.95 -10.80
N ASN A 445 -13.33 -26.43 -11.81
CA ASN A 445 -12.76 -26.83 -13.09
C ASN A 445 -12.59 -25.63 -14.04
N VAL A 446 -11.34 -25.24 -14.26
CA VAL A 446 -10.94 -24.08 -15.04
C VAL A 446 -10.32 -24.56 -16.34
N ASN A 447 -10.93 -24.21 -17.47
CA ASN A 447 -10.37 -24.55 -18.78
C ASN A 447 -9.32 -23.53 -19.21
N LEU A 448 -8.04 -23.88 -19.09
CA LEU A 448 -6.93 -22.98 -19.45
C LEU A 448 -6.88 -22.63 -20.94
N LYS A 449 -7.58 -23.36 -21.83
CA LYS A 449 -7.72 -22.96 -23.24
C LYS A 449 -8.41 -21.61 -23.42
N ASN A 450 -9.26 -21.22 -22.46
CA ASN A 450 -9.88 -19.90 -22.44
C ASN A 450 -8.88 -18.78 -22.10
N LEU A 451 -7.61 -19.11 -21.86
CA LEU A 451 -6.51 -18.15 -21.78
C LEU A 451 -5.46 -18.42 -22.86
N ILE A 452 -5.31 -19.68 -23.30
CA ILE A 452 -4.24 -20.14 -24.18
C ILE A 452 -4.83 -20.67 -25.49
N LYS A 453 -4.76 -19.88 -26.55
CA LYS A 453 -5.23 -20.28 -27.89
C LYS A 453 -4.39 -21.40 -28.54
N ASP A 454 -3.10 -21.44 -28.23
CA ASP A 454 -2.17 -22.40 -28.82
C ASP A 454 -2.15 -23.72 -28.01
N LEU A 455 -2.13 -24.87 -28.70
CA LEU A 455 -1.93 -26.20 -28.10
C LEU A 455 -0.49 -26.35 -27.57
N VAL A 456 -0.21 -25.64 -26.49
CA VAL A 456 1.08 -25.55 -25.83
C VAL A 456 1.14 -26.57 -24.68
N PRO A 457 2.27 -27.28 -24.49
CA PRO A 457 2.51 -28.04 -23.26
C PRO A 457 2.41 -27.14 -22.04
N VAL A 458 1.56 -27.54 -21.08
CA VAL A 458 1.39 -26.85 -19.80
C VAL A 458 1.89 -27.76 -18.69
N HIS A 459 2.77 -27.24 -17.84
CA HIS A 459 3.36 -27.97 -16.73
C HIS A 459 2.96 -27.29 -15.43
N GLU A 460 2.28 -27.99 -14.53
CA GLU A 460 2.08 -27.50 -13.17
C GLU A 460 3.34 -27.72 -12.35
N THR A 461 3.68 -26.72 -11.54
CA THR A 461 4.91 -26.66 -10.77
C THR A 461 4.65 -26.14 -9.37
N GLU A 462 5.61 -26.34 -8.47
CA GLU A 462 5.63 -25.63 -7.19
C GLU A 462 5.70 -24.11 -7.43
N LEU A 463 5.29 -23.31 -6.44
CA LEU A 463 5.26 -21.83 -6.54
C LEU A 463 6.60 -21.21 -6.98
N SER A 464 7.71 -21.83 -6.57
CA SER A 464 9.07 -21.43 -6.91
C SER A 464 9.48 -21.77 -8.35
N THR A 465 8.65 -22.50 -9.10
CA THR A 465 8.87 -23.04 -10.44
C THR A 465 10.02 -24.05 -10.56
N ARG A 466 10.66 -24.44 -9.45
CA ARG A 466 11.85 -25.32 -9.46
C ARG A 466 11.54 -26.78 -9.69
N ARG A 467 10.37 -27.25 -9.24
CA ARG A 467 9.96 -28.65 -9.35
C ARG A 467 8.62 -28.75 -10.07
N ARG A 468 8.56 -29.69 -10.99
CA ARG A 468 7.34 -30.07 -11.71
C ARG A 468 6.48 -31.01 -10.86
N ILE A 469 5.18 -30.72 -10.83
CA ILE A 469 4.16 -31.48 -10.09
C ILE A 469 3.33 -32.32 -11.06
N GLY A 470 2.88 -31.72 -12.17
CA GLY A 470 1.99 -32.35 -13.14
C GLY A 470 2.20 -31.83 -14.56
N ASP A 471 1.74 -32.61 -15.53
CA ASP A 471 1.80 -32.26 -16.95
C ASP A 471 0.41 -32.34 -17.59
N PHE A 472 0.05 -31.33 -18.36
CA PHE A 472 -1.19 -31.26 -19.13
C PHE A 472 -0.84 -31.13 -20.62
N TYR A 473 -1.34 -32.07 -21.43
CA TYR A 473 -1.05 -32.16 -22.87
C TYR A 473 -2.34 -32.21 -23.70
N GLY A 474 -2.31 -31.57 -24.88
CA GLY A 474 -3.34 -31.73 -25.91
C GLY A 474 -4.68 -31.11 -25.52
N ASN A 475 -5.77 -31.89 -25.62
CA ASN A 475 -7.13 -31.37 -25.42
C ASN A 475 -7.58 -31.27 -23.96
N SER A 476 -6.85 -31.89 -23.02
CA SER A 476 -7.14 -31.86 -21.58
C SER A 476 -6.37 -30.72 -20.92
N THR A 477 -6.96 -29.53 -20.98
CA THR A 477 -6.47 -28.27 -20.35
C THR A 477 -7.40 -27.81 -19.23
N VAL A 478 -8.37 -28.64 -18.87
CA VAL A 478 -9.22 -28.41 -17.71
C VAL A 478 -8.41 -28.77 -16.49
N VAL A 479 -8.14 -27.79 -15.65
CA VAL A 479 -7.43 -27.96 -14.39
C VAL A 479 -8.38 -27.61 -13.26
N THR A 480 -8.43 -28.46 -12.24
CA THR A 480 -9.19 -28.17 -11.03
C THR A 480 -8.34 -27.30 -10.12
N LEU A 481 -8.72 -26.03 -9.95
CA LEU A 481 -8.08 -25.14 -9.00
C LEU A 481 -8.73 -25.32 -7.62
N LYS A 482 -7.89 -25.45 -6.60
CA LYS A 482 -8.32 -25.56 -5.20
C LYS A 482 -8.48 -24.17 -4.59
N SER A 483 -9.51 -23.98 -3.77
CA SER A 483 -9.62 -22.77 -2.95
C SER A 483 -8.45 -22.67 -1.98
N ASN A 484 -8.00 -21.45 -1.71
CA ASN A 484 -6.83 -21.12 -0.88
C ASN A 484 -5.46 -21.56 -1.44
N TYR A 485 -5.38 -22.07 -2.67
CA TYR A 485 -4.10 -22.36 -3.34
C TYR A 485 -3.77 -21.34 -4.43
N ILE A 486 -2.48 -21.06 -4.60
CA ILE A 486 -1.94 -20.41 -5.79
C ILE A 486 -1.34 -21.50 -6.68
N HIS A 487 -1.98 -21.77 -7.81
CA HIS A 487 -1.50 -22.75 -8.78
C HIS A 487 -0.53 -22.10 -9.76
N THR A 488 0.62 -22.74 -9.98
CA THR A 488 1.68 -22.21 -10.84
C THR A 488 1.88 -23.11 -12.05
N PHE A 489 1.67 -22.54 -13.24
CA PHE A 489 1.81 -23.22 -14.51
C PHE A 489 2.96 -22.63 -15.34
N ILE A 490 3.75 -23.49 -15.95
CA ILE A 490 4.76 -23.14 -16.93
C ILE A 490 4.26 -23.57 -18.30
N MET A 491 4.21 -22.61 -19.22
CA MET A 491 3.82 -22.83 -20.61
C MET A 491 5.01 -22.61 -21.54
N THR A 492 5.31 -23.60 -22.37
CA THR A 492 6.41 -23.49 -23.34
C THR A 492 5.88 -22.92 -24.67
N ARG A 493 6.46 -21.81 -25.18
CA ARG A 493 6.05 -21.21 -26.46
C ARG A 493 4.64 -20.58 -26.46
N SER A 494 4.13 -20.21 -25.29
CA SER A 494 2.87 -19.45 -25.19
C SER A 494 3.09 -18.00 -25.57
N LYS A 495 2.19 -17.45 -26.41
CA LYS A 495 2.14 -16.01 -26.74
C LYS A 495 1.42 -15.17 -25.69
N LEU A 496 0.97 -15.78 -24.59
CA LEU A 496 0.18 -15.09 -23.57
C LEU A 496 0.93 -13.89 -22.98
N PHE A 497 2.21 -14.06 -22.64
CA PHE A 497 3.02 -12.95 -22.15
C PHE A 497 3.24 -11.87 -23.21
N ASP A 498 3.39 -12.25 -24.48
CA ASP A 498 3.52 -11.28 -25.57
C ASP A 498 2.21 -10.49 -25.78
N ALA A 499 1.05 -11.12 -25.58
CA ALA A 499 -0.25 -10.44 -25.60
C ALA A 499 -0.38 -9.44 -24.44
N TYR A 500 -0.04 -9.85 -23.22
CA TYR A 500 0.00 -8.95 -22.06
C TYR A 500 0.95 -7.78 -22.30
N LYS A 501 2.15 -8.06 -22.80
CA LYS A 501 3.15 -7.05 -23.14
C LYS A 501 2.65 -6.10 -24.23
N GLN A 502 1.90 -6.57 -25.23
CA GLN A 502 1.29 -5.70 -26.23
C GLN A 502 0.25 -4.75 -25.63
N VAL A 503 -0.53 -5.17 -24.63
CA VAL A 503 -1.45 -4.27 -23.92
C VAL A 503 -0.66 -3.14 -23.26
N LEU A 504 0.39 -3.49 -22.51
CA LEU A 504 1.26 -2.51 -21.85
C LEU A 504 2.00 -1.62 -22.86
N GLU A 505 2.56 -2.20 -23.92
CA GLU A 505 3.29 -1.46 -24.95
C GLU A 505 2.40 -0.50 -25.71
N LYS A 506 1.14 -0.86 -26.03
CA LYS A 506 0.20 0.06 -26.68
C LYS A 506 -0.16 1.22 -25.77
N MET A 507 -0.36 0.94 -24.49
CA MET A 507 -0.60 1.96 -23.48
C MET A 507 0.63 2.87 -23.27
N GLU A 508 1.85 2.35 -23.39
CA GLU A 508 3.10 3.11 -23.29
C GLU A 508 3.45 3.87 -24.59
N SER A 509 3.21 3.29 -25.77
CA SER A 509 3.55 3.89 -27.06
C SER A 509 2.71 5.14 -27.34
N SER A 510 1.45 5.14 -26.91
CA SER A 510 0.60 6.33 -26.99
C SER A 510 1.18 7.48 -26.16
N SER A 511 1.89 7.20 -25.06
CA SER A 511 2.54 8.25 -24.24
C SER A 511 3.85 8.79 -24.81
N SER A 512 4.51 8.02 -25.67
CA SER A 512 5.83 8.35 -26.23
C SER A 512 5.76 9.40 -27.35
N SER A 513 4.62 9.50 -28.04
CA SER A 513 4.39 10.46 -29.13
C SER A 513 4.40 11.92 -28.67
N VAL A 514 4.25 12.17 -27.37
CA VAL A 514 4.25 13.50 -26.76
C VAL A 514 5.68 14.06 -26.58
N ILE A 515 6.70 13.19 -26.45
CA ILE A 515 8.09 13.59 -26.18
C ILE A 515 8.86 13.86 -27.48
N ALA A 516 8.45 13.25 -28.61
CA ALA A 516 9.24 13.24 -29.84
C ALA A 516 9.21 14.55 -30.67
N THR A 517 8.34 15.51 -30.35
CA THR A 517 8.14 16.71 -31.19
C THR A 517 9.06 17.89 -30.90
N THR A 518 10.06 17.76 -30.01
CA THR A 518 10.90 18.89 -29.58
C THR A 518 12.40 18.67 -29.72
N VAL A 519 12.90 18.10 -30.82
CA VAL A 519 14.30 18.34 -31.20
C VAL A 519 14.45 18.40 -32.73
N ALA A 520 14.21 19.58 -33.31
CA ALA A 520 14.83 19.92 -34.60
C ALA A 520 16.22 20.54 -34.30
N PRO A 521 17.32 20.02 -34.85
CA PRO A 521 18.64 20.60 -34.62
C PRO A 521 18.75 21.90 -35.40
N THR A 522 18.80 23.03 -34.69
CA THR A 522 19.14 24.33 -35.28
C THR A 522 20.64 24.38 -35.51
N THR A 523 21.04 24.32 -36.78
CA THR A 523 22.41 24.61 -37.23
C THR A 523 22.79 26.03 -36.85
N THR A 524 23.70 26.19 -35.88
CA THR A 524 24.27 27.48 -35.49
C THR A 524 25.56 27.73 -36.27
N THR A 525 25.53 28.76 -37.12
CA THR A 525 26.68 29.31 -37.83
C THR A 525 27.60 30.04 -36.84
N THR A 526 28.87 29.64 -36.82
CA THR A 526 29.95 30.28 -36.07
C THR A 526 30.36 31.62 -36.68
N VAL A 527 30.41 32.69 -35.87
CA VAL A 527 31.19 33.91 -36.16
C VAL A 527 32.00 34.28 -34.92
N ALA A 528 33.30 34.49 -35.14
CA ALA A 528 34.33 34.73 -34.13
C ALA A 528 34.31 36.19 -33.58
N PRO A 529 34.86 36.43 -32.38
CA PRO A 529 34.90 37.77 -31.79
C PRO A 529 36.19 38.53 -32.13
N THR A 530 36.05 39.84 -32.35
CA THR A 530 37.14 40.80 -32.57
C THR A 530 37.42 41.60 -31.29
N THR A 531 38.70 41.82 -30.98
CA THR A 531 39.24 42.55 -29.82
C THR A 531 39.49 44.03 -30.10
N THR A 532 39.16 44.94 -29.16
CA THR A 532 39.80 46.27 -28.99
C THR A 532 39.50 46.98 -27.64
N VAL A 533 40.38 46.78 -26.65
CA VAL A 533 41.23 47.74 -25.88
C VAL A 533 40.79 49.24 -25.64
N VAL A 534 40.49 49.58 -24.35
CA VAL A 534 41.06 50.67 -23.45
C VAL A 534 40.41 52.09 -23.37
N PRO A 535 40.49 52.89 -22.26
CA PRO A 535 40.40 52.65 -20.78
C PRO A 535 39.69 53.83 -20.00
N THR A 536 40.05 54.02 -18.71
CA THR A 536 40.05 55.24 -17.82
C THR A 536 39.01 55.44 -16.69
N THR A 537 39.46 55.12 -15.46
CA THR A 537 39.52 55.92 -14.20
C THR A 537 38.29 56.62 -13.62
N THR A 538 37.90 56.26 -12.38
CA THR A 538 38.06 57.13 -11.18
C THR A 538 37.89 56.35 -9.86
N THR A 539 38.62 56.82 -8.85
CA THR A 539 38.92 56.31 -7.50
C THR A 539 37.93 56.74 -6.41
N VAL A 540 37.60 55.88 -5.42
CA VAL A 540 37.40 56.23 -3.97
C VAL A 540 37.77 55.00 -3.08
N ALA A 541 38.38 55.29 -1.94
CA ALA A 541 39.17 54.43 -1.03
C ALA A 541 38.38 53.55 -0.01
N PRO A 542 39.05 52.56 0.65
CA PRO A 542 38.44 51.62 1.61
C PRO A 542 38.59 52.08 3.08
N GLN A 543 37.61 51.70 3.92
CA GLN A 543 37.67 51.82 5.38
C GLN A 543 38.15 50.51 6.02
N LYS A 544 38.74 50.67 7.20
CA LYS A 544 39.76 49.84 7.86
C LYS A 544 39.12 49.10 9.06
N GLU A 545 39.28 47.79 9.18
CA GLU A 545 38.94 47.04 10.41
C GLU A 545 40.17 46.93 11.33
N GLU A 546 39.97 47.23 12.61
CA GLU A 546 40.97 47.16 13.68
C GLU A 546 41.08 45.76 14.29
N GLN A 547 42.31 45.34 14.55
CA GLN A 547 42.67 44.14 15.32
C GLN A 547 42.54 44.38 16.82
N ILE A 548 41.89 43.46 17.55
CA ILE A 548 41.98 43.36 19.00
C ILE A 548 42.63 42.01 19.35
N VAL A 549 43.75 42.10 20.06
CA VAL A 549 44.51 40.97 20.64
C VAL A 549 43.97 40.71 22.05
N VAL A 550 43.55 39.47 22.34
CA VAL A 550 43.22 39.02 23.71
C VAL A 550 44.05 37.78 24.06
N THR A 551 44.83 37.91 25.13
CA THR A 551 45.65 36.89 25.77
C THR A 551 44.81 35.89 26.58
N ALA A 552 45.08 34.58 26.43
CA ALA A 552 44.39 33.50 27.12
C ALA A 552 44.96 33.20 28.54
N PRO A 553 44.12 32.82 29.53
CA PRO A 553 44.56 32.41 30.86
C PRO A 553 44.85 30.88 30.99
N PRO A 554 45.54 30.44 32.05
CA PRO A 554 46.09 29.09 32.18
C PRO A 554 45.06 28.12 32.77
N SER A 555 44.34 27.39 31.92
CA SER A 555 43.49 26.26 32.35
C SER A 555 43.51 25.05 31.40
N LEU A 556 44.26 25.10 30.30
CA LEU A 556 44.35 23.98 29.34
C LEU A 556 45.34 22.86 29.71
N LEU A 557 46.26 23.09 30.65
CA LEU A 557 47.29 22.10 31.02
C LEU A 557 46.80 21.01 31.98
N PHE A 558 45.71 21.24 32.72
CA PHE A 558 45.10 20.24 33.61
C PHE A 558 44.18 19.26 32.86
N ILE A 559 43.58 19.69 31.75
CA ILE A 559 42.64 18.86 30.98
C ILE A 559 43.39 17.79 30.19
N GLN A 560 44.56 18.10 29.64
CA GLN A 560 45.35 17.13 28.85
C GLN A 560 45.95 15.99 29.69
N LEU A 561 46.30 16.23 30.95
CA LEU A 561 46.80 15.18 31.87
C LEU A 561 45.69 14.22 32.33
N PHE A 562 44.46 14.71 32.48
CA PHE A 562 43.31 13.88 32.88
C PHE A 562 42.84 12.97 31.73
N SER A 563 42.88 13.45 30.48
CA SER A 563 42.52 12.65 29.30
C SER A 563 43.45 11.45 29.09
N VAL A 564 44.75 11.62 29.36
CA VAL A 564 45.74 10.54 29.18
C VAL A 564 45.60 9.46 30.26
N LEU A 565 45.28 9.82 31.51
CA LEU A 565 45.03 8.87 32.59
C LEU A 565 43.76 8.04 32.39
N VAL A 566 42.69 8.65 31.86
CA VAL A 566 41.44 7.94 31.53
C VAL A 566 41.66 6.96 30.36
N LEU A 567 42.46 7.32 29.37
CA LEU A 567 42.78 6.45 28.23
C LEU A 567 43.63 5.24 28.63
N VAL A 568 44.59 5.41 29.56
CA VAL A 568 45.40 4.29 30.07
C VAL A 568 44.54 3.36 30.94
N GLY A 569 43.61 3.91 31.73
CA GLY A 569 42.67 3.11 32.52
C GLY A 569 41.73 2.25 31.68
N THR A 570 41.18 2.78 30.58
CA THR A 570 40.28 2.03 29.70
C THR A 570 40.98 0.91 28.92
N VAL A 571 42.24 1.11 28.52
CA VAL A 571 43.05 0.06 27.86
C VAL A 571 43.36 -1.09 28.81
N ILE A 572 43.65 -0.82 30.08
CA ILE A 572 43.91 -1.88 31.09
C ILE A 572 42.64 -2.68 31.38
N VAL A 573 41.47 -2.02 31.48
CA VAL A 573 40.19 -2.69 31.71
C VAL A 573 39.78 -3.57 30.52
N MET A 574 39.98 -3.09 29.28
CA MET A 574 39.76 -3.88 28.06
C MET A 574 40.68 -5.11 27.99
N ALA A 575 41.96 -4.97 28.37
CA ALA A 575 42.91 -6.08 28.38
C ALA A 575 42.52 -7.17 29.42
N CYS A 576 42.02 -6.76 30.59
CA CYS A 576 41.50 -7.68 31.60
C CYS A 576 40.23 -8.42 31.14
N ILE A 577 39.29 -7.72 30.49
CA ILE A 577 38.05 -8.33 29.95
C ILE A 577 38.36 -9.34 28.83
N CYS A 578 39.32 -9.03 27.94
CA CYS A 578 39.77 -9.98 26.92
C CYS A 578 40.43 -11.23 27.51
N CYS A 579 41.21 -11.11 28.60
CA CYS A 579 41.81 -12.26 29.27
C CYS A 579 40.76 -13.17 29.92
N VAL A 580 39.72 -12.59 30.54
CA VAL A 580 38.62 -13.36 31.15
C VAL A 580 37.79 -14.09 30.09
N ASN A 581 37.49 -13.44 28.96
CA ASN A 581 36.75 -14.08 27.86
C ASN A 581 37.55 -15.18 27.14
N CYS A 582 38.89 -15.08 27.08
CA CYS A 582 39.72 -16.15 26.54
C CYS A 582 39.75 -17.40 27.44
N ILE A 583 39.62 -17.24 28.76
CA ILE A 583 39.57 -18.37 29.70
C ILE A 583 38.24 -19.13 29.59
N PHE A 584 37.11 -18.43 29.38
CA PHE A 584 35.79 -19.07 29.18
C PHE A 584 35.60 -19.72 27.80
N LEU A 585 36.32 -19.26 26.76
CA LEU A 585 36.23 -19.84 25.41
C LEU A 585 37.06 -21.12 25.22
N VAL A 586 38.04 -21.38 26.09
CA VAL A 586 38.85 -22.61 26.04
C VAL A 586 38.11 -23.80 26.68
N ASP A 587 37.28 -23.56 27.72
CA ASP A 587 36.57 -24.62 28.45
C ASP A 587 35.28 -25.11 27.73
N SER A 588 34.70 -24.30 26.84
CA SER A 588 33.47 -24.66 26.11
C SER A 588 33.70 -25.46 24.81
N ARG A 589 34.94 -25.51 24.30
CA ARG A 589 35.28 -26.26 23.08
C ARG A 589 35.62 -27.73 23.31
N GLU A 590 35.94 -28.15 24.53
CA GLU A 590 36.15 -29.58 24.85
C GLU A 590 34.86 -30.34 25.20
N ALA A 591 33.77 -29.65 25.57
CA ALA A 591 32.50 -30.29 25.95
C ALA A 591 31.57 -30.62 24.76
N VAL A 592 31.62 -29.86 23.66
CA VAL A 592 30.70 -30.02 22.51
C VAL A 592 31.24 -31.00 21.46
N GLY A 593 32.56 -31.27 21.44
CA GLY A 593 33.21 -32.16 20.48
C GLY A 593 33.03 -33.67 20.71
N ARG A 594 32.47 -34.10 21.85
CA ARG A 594 32.28 -35.53 22.19
C ARG A 594 30.85 -36.05 22.07
N PHE A 595 29.87 -35.23 21.69
CA PHE A 595 28.45 -35.64 21.64
C PHE A 595 27.90 -35.89 20.21
N LEU A 596 28.65 -35.58 19.16
CA LEU A 596 28.16 -35.66 17.76
C LEU A 596 28.86 -36.69 16.86
N LEU A 597 29.59 -37.66 17.44
CA LEU A 597 30.25 -38.75 16.68
C LEU A 597 29.98 -40.14 17.25
N SER A 598 28.73 -40.44 17.62
CA SER A 598 28.28 -41.83 17.78
C SER A 598 26.78 -41.99 17.46
N LYS A 599 26.46 -42.19 16.18
CA LYS A 599 25.40 -43.10 15.68
C LYS A 599 25.11 -42.81 14.20
N SER A 600 25.94 -43.38 13.34
CA SER A 600 25.59 -43.63 11.93
C SER A 600 26.11 -45.00 11.51
N SER A 601 25.28 -46.03 11.67
CA SER A 601 25.23 -47.21 10.78
C SER A 601 24.31 -48.29 11.36
N SER A 602 23.15 -48.54 10.74
CA SER A 602 22.72 -49.89 10.31
C SER A 602 21.27 -49.91 9.80
N ASN A 603 21.16 -50.13 8.49
CA ASN A 603 20.14 -50.84 7.68
C ASN A 603 18.77 -51.29 8.26
N SER A 604 17.75 -50.95 7.45
CA SER A 604 16.64 -51.76 6.91
C SER A 604 15.78 -52.66 7.82
N SER A 605 14.46 -52.42 7.84
CA SER A 605 13.45 -53.32 7.24
C SER A 605 12.01 -52.80 7.43
N ARG A 606 11.15 -53.14 6.46
CA ARG A 606 9.70 -52.91 6.39
C ARG A 606 8.92 -53.45 7.61
N HIS A 607 7.88 -52.74 8.05
CA HIS A 607 6.53 -53.31 8.16
C HIS A 607 5.46 -52.23 8.44
N SER A 608 4.30 -52.45 7.83
CA SER A 608 3.01 -51.77 7.99
C SER A 608 2.28 -52.17 9.27
N SER A 609 1.61 -51.23 9.94
CA SER A 609 0.32 -51.48 10.61
C SER A 609 -0.34 -50.18 11.09
N GLN A 610 -1.63 -50.08 10.78
CA GLN A 610 -2.62 -49.19 11.39
C GLN A 610 -2.70 -49.40 12.91
N TYR A 611 -3.03 -48.36 13.70
CA TYR A 611 -4.29 -48.25 14.48
C TYR A 611 -4.24 -47.10 15.53
N THR A 612 -5.30 -46.28 15.47
CA THR A 612 -6.08 -45.60 16.53
C THR A 612 -5.49 -44.72 17.65
N LEU A 613 -6.13 -43.55 17.74
CA LEU A 613 -6.54 -42.75 18.90
C LEU A 613 -6.56 -43.45 20.27
N GLY A 614 -6.07 -42.72 21.27
CA GLY A 614 -6.34 -42.90 22.69
C GLY A 614 -5.96 -41.60 23.43
N ASP A 615 -6.93 -41.01 24.10
CA ASP A 615 -6.79 -39.92 25.07
C ASP A 615 -5.91 -40.35 26.26
N ASP A 616 -5.22 -39.37 26.83
CA ASP A 616 -5.21 -39.02 28.26
C ASP A 616 -3.88 -38.43 28.75
N ASP A 617 -4.06 -37.40 29.58
CA ASP A 617 -3.24 -36.90 30.68
C ASP A 617 -2.09 -35.91 30.46
N GLU A 618 -2.40 -34.69 30.92
CA GLU A 618 -1.62 -33.74 31.72
C GLU A 618 -0.18 -34.15 32.08
N GLU A 619 0.79 -33.34 31.65
CA GLU A 619 1.90 -32.98 32.54
C GLU A 619 2.42 -31.57 32.21
N GLN A 620 2.28 -30.68 33.19
CA GLN A 620 2.94 -29.38 33.27
C GLN A 620 4.43 -29.61 33.49
N GLU A 621 5.29 -29.10 32.62
CA GLU A 621 6.66 -28.77 33.00
C GLU A 621 7.02 -27.33 32.63
N ASN A 622 7.28 -26.57 33.68
CA ASN A 622 7.91 -25.26 33.68
C ASN A 622 9.30 -25.35 33.04
N PHE A 623 9.58 -24.47 32.07
CA PHE A 623 10.96 -24.12 31.72
C PHE A 623 11.19 -22.64 32.04
N ILE A 624 12.21 -22.44 32.88
CA ILE A 624 12.86 -21.17 33.23
C ILE A 624 13.53 -20.57 32.00
#